data_AF-X1FHI7-F1
#
_entry.id   AF-X1FHI7-F1
#
_cell.length_a   1.000
_cell.length_b   1.000
_cell.length_c   1.000
_cell.angle_alpha   90.00
_cell.angle_beta   90.00
_cell.angle_gamma   90.00
#
_symmetry.space_group_name_H-M   'P 1'
#
loop_
_entity.id
_entity.type
_entity.pdbx_description
1 polymer ?
#
loop_
_entity_poly.entity_id
_entity_poly.type
_entity_poly.pdbx_seq_one_letter_code
_entity_poly.pdbx_strand_id
1 'polypeptide(L)'
;ISCGVLNVLDTDYETARALKIPIVSEAPFSNISEESYKENIEEIKLCENVILANIEFGYGNLSNLKAVEEALNIGKKVIILQESPITNRDYTKGEATKIYKEIIEKGANLVYSEEELFKSLH
;
A
#
# COMPACT_ATOMS: atom_id res chain seq x y z
N ILE A 1 3.54 -14.02 0.08
CA ILE A 1 3.54 -12.62 -0.40
C ILE A 1 2.27 -12.42 -1.21
N SER A 2 1.57 -11.32 -0.99
CA SER A 2 0.40 -10.87 -1.75
C SER A 2 0.59 -9.38 -2.07
N CYS A 3 -0.27 -8.84 -2.93
CA CYS A 3 -0.28 -7.42 -3.27
C CYS A 3 -1.48 -6.71 -2.64
N GLY A 4 -1.40 -5.38 -2.53
CA GLY A 4 -2.59 -4.56 -2.34
C GLY A 4 -3.51 -4.62 -3.56
N VAL A 5 -4.61 -3.85 -3.55
CA VAL A 5 -5.55 -3.87 -4.68
C VAL A 5 -4.89 -3.25 -5.91
N LEU A 6 -4.91 -3.97 -7.03
CA LEU A 6 -4.32 -3.52 -8.30
C LEU A 6 -5.39 -3.41 -9.38
N ASN A 7 -5.36 -2.31 -10.14
CA ASN A 7 -6.23 -2.16 -11.31
C ASN A 7 -5.77 -3.08 -12.43
N VAL A 8 -6.72 -3.74 -13.10
CA VAL A 8 -6.43 -4.46 -14.35
C VAL A 8 -5.89 -3.46 -15.38
N LEU A 9 -4.91 -3.88 -16.20
CA LEU A 9 -4.13 -3.06 -17.13
C LEU A 9 -3.04 -2.17 -16.49
N ASP A 10 -2.87 -2.22 -15.16
CA ASP A 10 -1.70 -1.65 -14.52
C ASP A 10 -0.46 -2.54 -14.75
N THR A 11 0.72 -1.94 -14.85
CA THR A 11 1.99 -2.67 -14.96
C THR A 11 2.23 -3.51 -13.70
N ASP A 12 1.81 -3.01 -12.54
CA ASP A 12 1.90 -3.75 -11.28
C ASP A 12 1.03 -5.01 -11.31
N TYR A 13 -0.16 -4.94 -11.90
CA TYR A 13 -1.06 -6.08 -12.07
C TYR A 13 -0.45 -7.16 -12.97
N GLU A 14 0.06 -6.77 -14.14
CA GLU A 14 0.68 -7.71 -15.08
C GLU A 14 1.94 -8.36 -14.46
N THR A 15 2.72 -7.60 -13.71
CA THR A 15 3.91 -8.09 -13.01
C THR A 15 3.54 -9.11 -11.94
N ALA A 16 2.58 -8.78 -11.06
CA ALA A 16 2.12 -9.68 -10.02
C ALA A 16 1.54 -10.97 -10.61
N ARG A 17 0.81 -10.86 -11.73
CA ARG A 17 0.23 -12.01 -12.45
C ARG A 17 1.32 -12.91 -13.03
N ALA A 18 2.33 -12.33 -13.68
CA ALA A 18 3.46 -13.08 -14.24
C ALA A 18 4.24 -13.84 -13.15
N LEU A 19 4.36 -13.25 -11.96
CA LEU A 19 4.99 -13.85 -10.78
C LEU A 19 4.08 -14.81 -10.01
N LYS A 20 2.81 -14.99 -10.43
CA LYS A 20 1.79 -15.80 -9.75
C LYS A 20 1.57 -15.40 -8.29
N ILE A 21 1.69 -14.11 -7.99
CA ILE A 21 1.36 -13.54 -6.69
C ILE A 21 -0.17 -13.46 -6.59
N PRO A 22 -0.80 -13.80 -5.45
CA PRO A 22 -2.21 -13.55 -5.21
C PRO A 22 -2.53 -12.05 -5.31
N ILE A 23 -3.59 -11.70 -6.06
CA ILE A 23 -3.99 -10.33 -6.36
C ILE A 23 -5.47 -10.16 -6.07
N VAL A 24 -5.79 -9.13 -5.30
CA VAL A 24 -7.14 -8.54 -5.31
C VAL A 24 -7.18 -7.52 -6.44
N SER A 25 -8.03 -7.72 -7.43
CA SER A 25 -8.08 -6.87 -8.62
C SER A 25 -9.23 -5.87 -8.61
N GLU A 26 -9.07 -4.76 -9.31
CA GLU A 26 -10.12 -3.77 -9.54
C GLU A 26 -10.25 -3.43 -11.03
N ALA A 27 -11.42 -2.97 -11.45
CA ALA A 27 -11.70 -2.55 -12.81
C ALA A 27 -10.74 -1.42 -13.27
N PRO A 28 -10.33 -1.42 -14.56
CA PRO A 28 -9.36 -0.44 -15.06
C PRO A 28 -9.88 1.00 -14.90
N PHE A 29 -8.97 1.92 -14.55
CA PHE A 29 -9.24 3.36 -14.39
C PHE A 29 -10.32 3.70 -13.35
N SER A 30 -10.62 2.77 -12.44
CA SER A 30 -11.62 2.97 -11.41
C SER A 30 -10.98 3.15 -10.03
N ASN A 31 -11.78 3.66 -9.09
CA ASN A 31 -11.39 3.68 -7.70
C ASN A 31 -11.57 2.29 -7.09
N ILE A 32 -10.69 1.92 -6.18
CA ILE A 32 -10.85 0.70 -5.37
C ILE A 32 -12.22 0.71 -4.69
N SER A 33 -13.04 -0.28 -5.04
CA SER A 33 -14.35 -0.54 -4.47
C SER A 33 -14.26 -0.97 -3.01
N GLU A 34 -15.39 -0.87 -2.30
CA GLU A 34 -15.49 -1.35 -0.91
C GLU A 34 -15.27 -2.87 -0.81
N GLU A 35 -15.67 -3.62 -1.85
CA GLU A 35 -15.48 -5.07 -1.92
C GLU A 35 -13.99 -5.43 -2.00
N SER A 36 -13.28 -4.90 -2.99
CA SER A 36 -11.84 -5.13 -3.14
C SER A 36 -11.04 -4.59 -1.95
N TYR A 37 -11.47 -3.47 -1.35
CA TYR A 37 -10.88 -2.99 -0.10
C TYR A 37 -11.01 -4.01 1.03
N LYS A 38 -12.21 -4.55 1.28
CA LYS A 38 -12.45 -5.55 2.33
C LYS A 38 -11.66 -6.82 2.10
N GLU A 39 -11.60 -7.31 0.86
CA GLU A 39 -10.81 -8.48 0.52
C GLU A 39 -9.32 -8.26 0.82
N ASN A 40 -8.78 -7.09 0.47
CA ASN A 40 -7.40 -6.73 0.82
C ASN A 40 -7.18 -6.65 2.34
N ILE A 41 -8.15 -6.19 3.12
CA ILE A 41 -8.07 -6.21 4.59
C ILE A 41 -8.00 -7.66 5.12
N GLU A 42 -8.75 -8.61 4.55
CA GLU A 42 -8.65 -10.02 4.96
C GLU A 42 -7.26 -10.60 4.65
N GLU A 43 -6.67 -10.27 3.50
CA GLU A 43 -5.28 -10.66 3.18
C GLU A 43 -4.26 -10.06 4.16
N ILE A 44 -4.41 -8.78 4.52
CA ILE A 44 -3.56 -8.10 5.51
C ILE A 44 -3.65 -8.80 6.88
N LYS A 45 -4.82 -9.30 7.29
CA LYS A 45 -4.96 -10.04 8.55
C LYS A 45 -4.11 -11.30 8.60
N LEU A 46 -3.80 -11.91 7.45
CA LEU A 46 -3.02 -13.13 7.34
C LEU A 46 -1.50 -12.89 7.27
N CYS A 47 -1.04 -11.66 6.98
CA CYS A 47 0.38 -11.37 6.85
C CYS A 47 1.05 -10.95 8.17
N GLU A 48 2.37 -11.08 8.25
CA GLU A 48 3.17 -10.61 9.38
C GLU A 48 3.59 -9.14 9.23
N ASN A 49 3.94 -8.75 8.01
CA ASN A 49 4.45 -7.42 7.66
C ASN A 49 3.64 -6.85 6.49
N VAL A 50 3.29 -5.57 6.57
CA VAL A 50 2.74 -4.79 5.46
C VAL A 50 3.78 -3.79 5.00
N ILE A 51 4.07 -3.78 3.71
CA ILE A 51 5.06 -2.88 3.10
C ILE A 51 4.32 -1.89 2.23
N LEU A 52 4.49 -0.60 2.50
CA LEU A 52 4.09 0.46 1.59
C LEU A 52 5.28 0.85 0.70
N ALA A 53 5.21 0.48 -0.57
CA ALA A 53 6.22 0.83 -1.56
C ALA A 53 6.22 2.33 -1.90
N ASN A 54 7.29 2.81 -2.53
CA ASN A 54 7.47 4.20 -2.92
C ASN A 54 6.65 4.56 -4.19
N ILE A 55 5.32 4.44 -4.11
CA ILE A 55 4.39 4.63 -5.23
C ILE A 55 3.70 5.99 -5.22
N GLU A 56 3.14 6.38 -6.36
CA GLU A 56 2.30 7.58 -6.50
C GLU A 56 0.86 7.32 -6.05
N PHE A 57 0.21 8.34 -5.48
CA PHE A 57 -1.16 8.29 -5.01
C PHE A 57 -2.05 9.24 -5.81
N GLY A 58 -3.07 8.65 -6.43
CA GLY A 58 -4.23 9.36 -6.98
C GLY A 58 -5.50 8.93 -6.27
N TYR A 59 -6.65 9.48 -6.67
CA TYR A 59 -7.93 9.09 -6.07
C TYR A 59 -8.25 7.60 -6.28
N GLY A 60 -7.74 7.00 -7.37
CA GLY A 60 -7.96 5.61 -7.73
C GLY A 60 -7.42 4.59 -6.72
N ASN A 61 -6.25 4.87 -6.14
CA ASN A 61 -5.54 3.93 -5.26
C ASN A 61 -5.50 4.38 -3.79
N LEU A 62 -6.20 5.46 -3.44
CA LEU A 62 -6.18 6.01 -2.09
C LEU A 62 -6.68 5.02 -1.02
N SER A 63 -7.60 4.11 -1.37
CA SER A 63 -8.06 3.07 -0.46
C SER A 63 -6.96 2.08 -0.04
N ASN A 64 -5.92 1.88 -0.87
CA ASN A 64 -4.76 1.08 -0.44
C ASN A 64 -4.00 1.77 0.71
N LEU A 65 -3.88 3.10 0.68
CA LEU A 65 -3.26 3.84 1.78
C LEU A 65 -4.09 3.73 3.07
N LYS A 66 -5.42 3.78 2.95
CA LYS A 66 -6.34 3.50 4.07
C LYS A 66 -6.23 2.06 4.58
N ALA A 67 -5.93 1.10 3.72
CA ALA A 67 -5.70 -0.28 4.13
C ALA A 67 -4.39 -0.43 4.93
N VAL A 68 -3.35 0.32 4.57
CA VAL A 68 -2.10 0.40 5.34
C VAL A 68 -2.35 1.01 6.72
N GLU A 69 -3.17 2.06 6.81
CA GLU A 69 -3.58 2.62 8.09
C GLU A 69 -4.34 1.61 8.95
N GLU A 70 -5.26 0.85 8.35
CA GLU A 70 -6.00 -0.20 9.05
C GLU A 70 -5.08 -1.32 9.54
N ALA A 71 -4.03 -1.66 8.79
CA ALA A 71 -3.03 -2.63 9.22
C ALA A 71 -2.40 -2.24 10.57
N LEU A 72 -2.09 -0.95 10.79
CA LEU A 72 -1.62 -0.47 12.10
C LEU A 72 -2.69 -0.60 13.18
N ASN A 73 -3.95 -0.27 12.87
CA ASN A 73 -5.05 -0.35 13.83
C ASN A 73 -5.26 -1.79 14.34
N ILE A 74 -5.04 -2.80 13.49
CA ILE A 74 -5.13 -4.22 13.86
C ILE A 74 -3.79 -4.82 14.34
N GLY A 75 -2.78 -3.98 14.59
CA GLY A 75 -1.51 -4.37 15.22
C GLY A 75 -0.48 -5.03 14.29
N LYS A 76 -0.58 -4.84 12.97
CA LYS A 76 0.44 -5.31 12.02
C LYS A 76 1.67 -4.42 12.02
N LYS A 77 2.83 -5.01 11.73
CA LYS A 77 4.05 -4.27 11.48
C LYS A 77 3.95 -3.64 10.09
N VAL A 78 3.91 -2.31 10.05
CA VAL A 78 3.91 -1.53 8.81
C VAL A 78 5.29 -0.93 8.60
N ILE A 79 5.84 -1.14 7.40
CA ILE A 79 7.10 -0.57 6.95
C ILE A 79 6.81 0.27 5.71
N ILE A 80 7.32 1.50 5.68
CA ILE A 80 7.15 2.42 4.58
C ILE A 80 8.50 2.64 3.92
N LEU A 81 8.60 2.31 2.63
CA LEU A 81 9.73 2.69 1.80
C LEU A 81 9.49 4.11 1.25
N GLN A 82 10.28 5.07 1.71
CA GLN A 82 10.22 6.46 1.30
C GLN A 82 11.51 6.91 0.63
N GLU A 83 11.68 6.54 -0.64
CA GLU A 83 12.81 7.01 -1.45
C GLU A 83 12.58 8.45 -1.95
N SER A 84 11.31 8.89 -2.02
CA SER A 84 10.96 10.28 -2.30
C SER A 84 9.86 10.81 -1.38
N PRO A 85 9.85 12.13 -1.08
CA PRO A 85 8.84 12.74 -0.21
C PRO A 85 7.42 12.49 -0.72
N ILE A 86 6.48 12.18 0.18
CA ILE A 86 5.06 11.96 -0.17
C ILE A 86 4.44 13.14 -0.93
N THR A 87 4.89 14.37 -0.68
CA THR A 87 4.42 15.57 -1.39
C THR A 87 4.68 15.54 -2.89
N ASN A 88 5.69 14.80 -3.35
CA ASN A 88 6.01 14.65 -4.77
C ASN A 88 5.20 13.54 -5.43
N ARG A 89 4.54 12.71 -4.62
CA ARG A 89 3.80 11.51 -5.01
C ARG A 89 2.30 11.65 -4.76
N ASP A 90 1.83 12.81 -4.30
CA ASP A 90 0.44 13.05 -3.95
C ASP A 90 -0.28 13.87 -5.04
N TYR A 91 -1.13 13.18 -5.82
CA TYR A 91 -2.01 13.78 -6.83
C TYR A 91 -3.46 13.95 -6.34
N THR A 92 -3.67 13.83 -5.02
CA THR A 92 -4.98 13.94 -4.34
C THR A 92 -5.17 15.27 -3.62
N LYS A 93 -4.37 16.29 -3.97
CA LYS A 93 -4.42 17.63 -3.36
C LYS A 93 -4.19 17.62 -1.84
N GLY A 94 -3.37 16.70 -1.33
CA GLY A 94 -2.98 16.63 0.07
C GLY A 94 -3.72 15.57 0.90
N GLU A 95 -4.72 14.89 0.33
CA GLU A 95 -5.45 13.84 1.05
C GLU A 95 -4.54 12.64 1.39
N ALA A 96 -3.77 12.17 0.41
CA ALA A 96 -2.78 11.10 0.60
C ALA A 96 -1.69 11.52 1.58
N THR A 97 -1.17 12.75 1.47
CA THR A 97 -0.17 13.29 2.39
C THR A 97 -0.69 13.29 3.83
N LYS A 98 -1.96 13.63 4.05
CA LYS A 98 -2.58 13.62 5.38
C LYS A 98 -2.58 12.20 5.97
N ILE A 99 -3.13 11.23 5.25
CA ILE A 99 -3.23 9.84 5.72
C ILE A 99 -1.82 9.26 5.94
N TYR A 100 -0.88 9.54 5.04
CA TYR A 100 0.50 9.08 5.14
C TYR A 100 1.19 9.57 6.43
N LYS A 101 0.97 10.83 6.82
CA LYS A 101 1.48 11.37 8.09
C LYS A 101 0.83 10.69 9.30
N GLU A 102 -0.48 10.46 9.26
CA GLU A 102 -1.20 9.75 10.31
C GLU A 102 -0.67 8.32 10.50
N ILE A 103 -0.33 7.62 9.41
CA ILE A 103 0.30 6.28 9.45
C ILE A 103 1.68 6.34 10.14
N ILE A 104 2.51 7.35 9.83
CA ILE A 104 3.81 7.53 10.48
C ILE A 104 3.61 7.82 11.98
N GLU A 105 2.70 8.72 12.33
CA GLU A 105 2.40 9.07 13.73
C GLU A 105 1.87 7.88 14.54
N LYS A 106 1.14 6.96 13.89
CA LYS A 106 0.67 5.69 14.48
C LYS A 106 1.75 4.62 14.64
N GLY A 107 2.99 4.87 14.20
CA GLY A 107 4.14 4.02 14.47
C GLY A 107 4.59 3.12 13.31
N ALA A 108 4.26 3.46 12.07
CA ALA A 108 4.90 2.81 10.93
C ALA A 108 6.41 3.04 10.93
N ASN A 109 7.18 2.00 10.58
CA ASN A 109 8.63 2.08 10.45
C ASN A 109 8.99 2.70 9.10
N LEU A 110 9.57 3.90 9.12
CA LEU A 110 9.98 4.61 7.90
C LEU A 110 11.42 4.27 7.53
N VAL A 111 11.62 3.79 6.31
CA VAL A 111 12.95 3.46 5.74
C VAL A 111 13.15 4.19 4.42
N TYR A 112 14.40 4.43 4.03
CA TYR A 112 14.74 5.29 2.89
C TYR A 112 15.46 4.57 1.76
N SER A 113 15.65 3.24 1.89
CA SER A 113 16.25 2.40 0.85
C SER A 113 15.74 0.96 0.95
N GLU A 114 15.84 0.22 -0.16
CA GLU A 114 15.56 -1.21 -0.17
C GLU A 114 16.45 -1.98 0.82
N GLU A 115 17.71 -1.57 1.01
CA GLU A 115 18.61 -2.21 1.97
C GLU A 115 18.10 -2.08 3.41
N GLU A 116 17.63 -0.90 3.80
CA GLU A 116 16.99 -0.68 5.10
C GLU A 116 15.68 -1.44 5.23
N LEU A 117 14.88 -1.48 4.16
CA LEU A 117 13.65 -2.27 4.10
C LEU A 117 13.95 -3.74 4.41
N PHE A 118 14.88 -4.36 3.69
CA PHE A 118 15.22 -5.77 3.90
C PHE A 118 15.75 -6.04 5.31
N LYS A 119 16.60 -5.15 5.85
CA LYS A 119 17.07 -5.24 7.25
C LYS A 119 15.93 -5.19 8.26
N SER A 120 14.86 -4.46 7.96
CA SER A 120 13.71 -4.31 8.84
C SER A 120 12.72 -5.48 8.81
N LEU A 121 12.84 -6.40 7.86
CA LEU A 121 11.98 -7.59 7.75
C LEU A 121 12.38 -8.75 8.69
N HIS A 122 13.51 -8.60 9.39
CA HIS A 122 14.04 -9.57 10.36
C HIS A 122 13.47 -9.38 11.77
#